data_AF-A0AAU8DLJ9-F1
#
_entry.id   AF-A0AAU8DLJ9-F1
#
_cell.length_a   1.000
_cell.length_b   1.000
_cell.length_c   1.000
_cell.angle_alpha   90.00
_cell.angle_beta   90.00
_cell.angle_gamma   90.00
#
_symmetry.space_group_name_H-M   'P 1'
#
loop_
_entity.id
_entity.type
_entity.pdbx_description
1 polymer ?
#
loop_
_entity_poly.entity_id
_entity_poly.type
_entity_poly.pdbx_seq_one_letter_code
_entity_poly.pdbx_strand_id
1 'polypeptide(L)'
;MASSLPDSPSLEKLRGLSRALQGAWRRDDPDALQRLARLHPRPDIAVAQNFPLAAAQLVVARSYGFTGWPALRGYLDQVVVLGRTAPDDDRPTDDIARFCALACLRYDRLDAPPRWAAARDLLRTTPDLPERSIHAAAAAGDVPAVRGALASGVPVDQLGGSMRWTPLMSLTYARIDVGNAQATATVLLDAGADVDAGILWGGLATPFTVLTGVFGEGEMGAGRQPAHPQWRELAAVLLSRGAEPNDAQTLYNRMFRRGTEHLELLFAHGLGTGDGGPWRRRLGAATESIAEMMHRQVDWALDHRMTDRLDLLAQHGFGPGSAGIDADIVQRGAVVQDGATALHEAAWDGDLERIVELLESGADPSVQDAEHHTTAREWAEFAFQDAAASLLREWEENPPPRER
;
A
#
# COMPACT_ATOMS: atom_id res chain seq x y z
N MET A 1 -10.07 11.62 7.11
CA MET A 1 -9.63 10.24 7.38
C MET A 1 -10.11 9.38 6.25
N ALA A 2 -9.28 8.46 5.75
CA ALA A 2 -9.73 7.42 4.83
C ALA A 2 -10.94 6.65 5.41
N SER A 3 -11.83 6.15 4.56
CA SER A 3 -12.99 5.41 5.06
C SER A 3 -12.56 4.12 5.77
N SER A 4 -13.07 3.88 6.98
CA SER A 4 -12.81 2.66 7.78
C SER A 4 -13.72 1.48 7.39
N LEU A 5 -13.99 1.33 6.09
CA LEU A 5 -14.84 0.25 5.59
C LEU A 5 -14.18 -1.11 5.85
N PRO A 6 -14.98 -2.15 6.16
CA PRO A 6 -14.44 -3.51 6.23
C PRO A 6 -14.01 -4.00 4.84
N ASP A 7 -13.11 -4.97 4.82
CA ASP A 7 -12.70 -5.65 3.59
C ASP A 7 -13.91 -6.19 2.82
N SER A 8 -13.86 -6.05 1.50
CA SER A 8 -14.92 -6.44 0.57
C SER A 8 -16.29 -5.89 1.00
N PRO A 9 -16.45 -4.55 1.07
CA PRO A 9 -17.68 -3.94 1.55
C PRO A 9 -18.82 -4.21 0.56
N SER A 10 -19.99 -4.59 1.08
CA SER A 10 -21.17 -4.84 0.25
C SER A 10 -22.36 -3.98 0.68
N LEU A 11 -23.10 -3.48 -0.31
CA LEU A 11 -24.28 -2.66 -0.08
C LEU A 11 -25.34 -3.40 0.74
N GLU A 12 -25.44 -4.71 0.57
CA GLU A 12 -26.35 -5.56 1.34
C GLU A 12 -26.00 -5.58 2.83
N LYS A 13 -24.73 -5.86 3.17
CA LYS A 13 -24.23 -5.85 4.55
C LYS A 13 -24.47 -4.48 5.21
N LEU A 14 -24.18 -3.39 4.50
CA LEU A 14 -24.34 -2.02 5.00
C LEU A 14 -25.83 -1.63 5.19
N ARG A 15 -26.74 -2.14 4.34
CA ARG A 15 -28.19 -2.02 4.56
C ARG A 15 -28.64 -2.81 5.79
N GLY A 16 -28.06 -4.00 6.01
CA GLY A 16 -28.25 -4.79 7.22
C GLY A 16 -27.86 -4.01 8.48
N LEU A 17 -26.66 -3.42 8.49
CA LEU A 17 -26.17 -2.57 9.59
C LEU A 17 -27.09 -1.37 9.87
N SER A 18 -27.61 -0.72 8.82
CA SER A 18 -28.55 0.39 8.96
C SER A 18 -29.86 -0.02 9.64
N ARG A 19 -30.40 -1.20 9.29
CA ARG A 19 -31.60 -1.76 9.94
C ARG A 19 -31.32 -2.19 11.37
N ALA A 20 -30.16 -2.80 11.63
CA ALA A 20 -29.73 -3.19 12.96
C ALA A 20 -29.60 -1.97 13.89
N LEU A 21 -28.98 -0.89 13.42
CA LEU A 21 -28.86 0.37 14.15
C LEU A 21 -30.24 0.98 14.45
N GLN A 22 -31.15 1.02 13.48
CA GLN A 22 -32.51 1.49 13.70
C GLN A 22 -33.25 0.64 14.74
N GLY A 23 -33.11 -0.68 14.67
CA GLY A 23 -33.72 -1.61 15.62
C GLY A 23 -33.15 -1.47 17.04
N ALA A 24 -31.84 -1.25 17.17
CA ALA A 24 -31.17 -1.00 18.45
C ALA A 24 -31.65 0.32 19.07
N TRP A 25 -31.71 1.40 18.28
CA TRP A 25 -32.23 2.69 18.73
C TRP A 25 -33.68 2.58 19.26
N ARG A 26 -34.55 1.82 18.58
CA ARG A 26 -35.94 1.59 19.04
C ARG A 26 -36.05 0.81 20.36
N ARG A 27 -34.97 0.17 20.81
CA ARG A 27 -34.89 -0.55 22.09
C ARG A 27 -34.14 0.26 23.15
N ASP A 28 -33.93 1.56 22.92
CA ASP A 28 -33.18 2.46 23.79
C ASP A 28 -31.75 1.98 24.07
N ASP A 29 -31.13 1.33 23.08
CA ASP A 29 -29.74 0.88 23.17
C ASP A 29 -28.76 2.07 23.32
N PRO A 30 -27.92 2.10 24.38
CA PRO A 30 -27.05 3.25 24.66
C PRO A 30 -26.06 3.57 23.52
N ASP A 31 -25.51 2.55 22.87
CA ASP A 31 -24.54 2.73 21.78
C ASP A 31 -25.21 3.31 20.54
N ALA A 32 -26.42 2.85 20.22
CA ALA A 32 -27.20 3.39 19.10
C ALA A 32 -27.57 4.86 19.32
N LEU A 33 -27.97 5.23 20.55
CA LEU A 33 -28.28 6.61 20.94
C LEU A 33 -27.03 7.50 20.84
N GLN A 34 -25.89 7.04 21.34
CA GLN A 34 -24.63 7.77 21.27
C GLN A 34 -24.16 7.96 19.82
N ARG A 35 -24.25 6.91 18.99
CA ARG A 35 -23.91 6.98 17.56
C ARG A 35 -24.78 7.99 16.82
N LEU A 36 -26.09 8.00 17.06
CA LEU A 36 -27.01 8.98 16.49
C LEU A 36 -26.61 10.41 16.88
N ALA A 37 -26.43 10.67 18.19
CA ALA A 37 -26.07 11.98 18.70
C ALA A 37 -24.75 12.50 18.13
N ARG A 38 -23.75 11.61 17.99
CA ARG A 38 -22.42 11.97 17.48
C ARG A 38 -22.40 12.21 15.97
N LEU A 39 -23.10 11.39 15.20
CA LEU A 39 -22.88 11.31 13.75
C LEU A 39 -24.00 11.94 12.92
N HIS A 40 -25.20 12.14 13.45
CA HIS A 40 -26.28 12.76 12.70
C HIS A 40 -26.28 14.28 12.89
N PRO A 41 -26.36 15.09 11.83
CA PRO A 41 -26.25 16.56 11.93
C PRO A 41 -27.46 17.22 12.63
N ARG A 42 -28.62 16.56 12.63
CA ARG A 42 -29.87 17.03 13.30
C ARG A 42 -30.55 15.89 14.05
N PRO A 43 -29.95 15.38 15.13
CA PRO A 43 -30.40 14.16 15.80
C PRO A 43 -31.81 14.34 16.41
N ASP A 44 -32.14 15.55 16.87
CA ASP A 44 -33.45 15.98 17.36
C ASP A 44 -34.57 15.72 16.33
N ILE A 45 -34.37 16.12 15.07
CA ILE A 45 -35.34 15.91 13.99
C ILE A 45 -35.48 14.42 13.68
N ALA A 46 -34.36 13.69 13.65
CA ALA A 46 -34.39 12.26 13.41
C ALA A 46 -35.18 11.52 14.49
N VAL A 47 -35.00 11.88 15.77
CA VAL A 47 -35.78 11.35 16.90
C VAL A 47 -37.26 11.70 16.77
N ALA A 48 -37.60 12.96 16.46
CA ALA A 48 -38.99 13.40 16.28
C ALA A 48 -39.71 12.65 15.15
N GLN A 49 -38.97 12.17 14.14
CA GLN A 49 -39.47 11.36 13.04
C GLN A 49 -39.40 9.84 13.30
N ASN A 50 -39.22 9.42 14.57
CA ASN A 50 -39.08 8.03 14.96
C ASN A 50 -37.92 7.29 14.27
N PHE A 51 -36.79 8.00 14.14
CA PHE A 51 -35.52 7.57 13.55
C PHE A 51 -35.70 6.76 12.26
N PRO A 52 -36.07 7.43 11.14
CA PRO A 52 -36.35 6.75 9.88
C PRO A 52 -35.11 6.04 9.33
N LEU A 53 -35.29 5.05 8.45
CA LEU A 53 -34.18 4.25 7.92
C LEU A 53 -33.14 5.12 7.21
N ALA A 54 -33.56 6.22 6.58
CA ALA A 54 -32.66 7.19 5.96
C ALA A 54 -31.72 7.86 6.98
N ALA A 55 -32.20 8.15 8.20
CA ALA A 55 -31.37 8.69 9.27
C ALA A 55 -30.35 7.65 9.76
N ALA A 56 -30.77 6.39 9.89
CA ALA A 56 -29.86 5.30 10.23
C ALA A 56 -28.79 5.06 9.15
N GLN A 57 -29.18 5.11 7.86
CA GLN A 57 -28.25 5.05 6.73
C GLN A 57 -27.26 6.22 6.74
N LEU A 58 -27.70 7.44 7.09
CA LEU A 58 -26.81 8.59 7.22
C LEU A 58 -25.79 8.39 8.34
N VAL A 59 -26.23 7.90 9.51
CA VAL A 59 -25.34 7.59 10.64
C VAL A 59 -24.32 6.51 10.26
N VAL A 60 -24.75 5.44 9.58
CA VAL A 60 -23.85 4.38 9.10
C VAL A 60 -22.85 4.92 8.06
N ALA A 61 -23.29 5.73 7.10
CA ALA A 61 -22.37 6.31 6.12
C ALA A 61 -21.32 7.20 6.80
N ARG A 62 -21.74 8.04 7.75
CA ARG A 62 -20.84 8.94 8.48
C ARG A 62 -19.94 8.20 9.48
N SER A 63 -20.34 7.03 9.99
CA SER A 63 -19.43 6.21 10.82
C SER A 63 -18.25 5.66 10.03
N TYR A 64 -18.37 5.56 8.71
CA TYR A 64 -17.30 5.18 7.79
C TYR A 64 -16.65 6.39 7.09
N GLY A 65 -16.89 7.62 7.57
CA GLY A 65 -16.27 8.83 7.02
C GLY A 65 -16.94 9.42 5.77
N PHE A 66 -18.04 8.83 5.27
CA PHE A 66 -18.75 9.38 4.12
C PHE A 66 -19.71 10.50 4.53
N THR A 67 -19.84 11.51 3.68
CA THR A 67 -20.74 12.65 3.91
C THR A 67 -22.22 12.25 4.00
N GLY A 68 -22.59 11.14 3.34
CA GLY A 68 -23.90 10.51 3.45
C GLY A 68 -24.04 9.26 2.59
N TRP A 69 -25.22 8.63 2.65
CA TRP A 69 -25.50 7.37 1.97
C TRP A 69 -25.30 7.39 0.45
N PRO A 70 -25.65 8.46 -0.30
CA PRO A 70 -25.35 8.54 -1.73
C PRO A 70 -23.84 8.48 -2.04
N ALA A 71 -23.00 9.14 -1.25
CA ALA A 71 -21.55 9.12 -1.42
C ALA A 71 -20.98 7.72 -1.16
N LEU A 72 -21.45 7.04 -0.10
CA LEU A 72 -21.07 5.65 0.18
C LEU A 72 -21.47 4.71 -0.97
N ARG A 73 -22.68 4.85 -1.53
CA ARG A 73 -23.09 4.02 -2.68
C ARG A 73 -22.24 4.28 -3.91
N GLY A 74 -21.98 5.55 -4.24
CA GLY A 74 -21.13 5.90 -5.38
C GLY A 74 -19.72 5.31 -5.23
N TYR A 75 -19.18 5.27 -4.01
CA TYR A 75 -17.93 4.56 -3.72
C TYR A 75 -18.05 3.05 -3.95
N LEU A 76 -19.11 2.40 -3.47
CA LEU A 76 -19.30 0.94 -3.70
C LEU A 76 -19.46 0.60 -5.19
N ASP A 77 -20.05 1.49 -5.98
CA ASP A 77 -20.11 1.32 -7.44
C ASP A 77 -18.70 1.35 -8.06
N GLN A 78 -17.77 2.16 -7.52
CA GLN A 78 -16.36 2.13 -7.93
C GLN A 78 -15.67 0.83 -7.49
N VAL A 79 -15.94 0.32 -6.29
CA VAL A 79 -15.40 -0.96 -5.80
C VAL A 79 -15.80 -2.12 -6.72
N VAL A 80 -17.00 -2.12 -7.30
CA VAL A 80 -17.41 -3.18 -8.25
C VAL A 80 -16.53 -3.18 -9.51
N VAL A 81 -16.08 -2.02 -9.97
CA VAL A 81 -15.28 -1.87 -11.20
C VAL A 81 -13.79 -2.06 -10.93
N LEU A 82 -13.29 -1.40 -9.88
CA LEU A 82 -11.87 -1.24 -9.57
C LEU A 82 -11.37 -2.19 -8.49
N GLY A 83 -12.29 -2.80 -7.73
CA GLY A 83 -11.97 -3.73 -6.66
C GLY A 83 -11.22 -4.95 -7.18
N ARG A 84 -10.15 -5.32 -6.48
CA ARG A 84 -9.41 -6.56 -6.69
C ARG A 84 -9.12 -7.20 -5.35
N THR A 85 -9.10 -8.52 -5.33
CA THR A 85 -8.65 -9.31 -4.19
C THR A 85 -7.61 -10.29 -4.70
N ALA A 86 -6.76 -10.77 -3.80
CA ALA A 86 -5.90 -11.90 -4.13
C ALA A 86 -6.78 -13.08 -4.61
N PRO A 87 -6.45 -13.73 -5.73
CA PRO A 87 -7.18 -14.89 -6.19
C PRO A 87 -7.15 -16.02 -5.13
N ASP A 88 -8.32 -16.61 -4.87
CA ASP A 88 -8.49 -17.72 -3.91
C ASP A 88 -7.75 -19.01 -4.32
N ASP A 89 -7.56 -19.23 -5.63
CA ASP A 89 -6.82 -20.37 -6.19
C ASP A 89 -5.55 -19.86 -6.89
N ASP A 90 -4.39 -20.23 -6.34
CA ASP A 90 -3.08 -19.84 -6.89
C ASP A 90 -2.65 -20.75 -8.05
N ARG A 91 -3.52 -21.66 -8.53
CA ARG A 91 -3.25 -22.49 -9.71
C ARG A 91 -3.49 -21.71 -10.99
N PRO A 92 -2.42 -21.30 -11.69
CA PRO A 92 -2.57 -20.55 -12.93
C PRO A 92 -3.15 -21.45 -14.01
N THR A 93 -4.00 -20.89 -14.87
CA THR A 93 -4.69 -21.62 -15.93
C THR A 93 -3.79 -21.99 -17.11
N ASP A 94 -2.69 -21.25 -17.29
CA ASP A 94 -1.68 -21.44 -18.33
C ASP A 94 -0.34 -20.79 -17.92
N ASP A 95 0.69 -20.96 -18.76
CA ASP A 95 2.03 -20.42 -18.51
C ASP A 95 2.09 -18.88 -18.51
N ILE A 96 1.21 -18.19 -19.25
CA ILE A 96 1.16 -16.71 -19.28
C ILE A 96 0.64 -16.19 -17.95
N ALA A 97 -0.49 -16.75 -17.48
CA ALA A 97 -1.06 -16.43 -16.18
C ALA A 97 -0.09 -16.78 -15.05
N ARG A 98 0.61 -17.92 -15.17
CA ARG A 98 1.64 -18.33 -14.21
C ARG A 98 2.80 -17.35 -14.16
N PHE A 99 3.34 -16.98 -15.31
CA PHE A 99 4.44 -16.03 -15.40
C PHE A 99 4.05 -14.67 -14.79
N CYS A 100 2.89 -14.10 -15.18
CA CYS A 100 2.45 -12.81 -14.67
C CYS A 100 2.23 -12.84 -13.16
N ALA A 101 1.60 -13.91 -12.63
CA ALA A 101 1.37 -14.06 -11.20
C ALA A 101 2.68 -14.23 -10.41
N LEU A 102 3.64 -14.99 -10.93
CA LEU A 102 4.95 -15.19 -10.29
C LEU A 102 5.85 -13.95 -10.38
N ALA A 103 5.77 -13.20 -11.48
CA ALA A 103 6.65 -12.06 -11.74
C ALA A 103 6.26 -10.82 -10.93
N CYS A 104 5.00 -10.66 -10.58
CA CYS A 104 4.48 -9.41 -10.02
C CYS A 104 4.20 -9.50 -8.51
N LEU A 105 4.38 -8.38 -7.79
CA LEU A 105 3.89 -8.25 -6.41
C LEU A 105 2.38 -8.35 -6.36
N ARG A 106 1.85 -9.15 -5.44
CA ARG A 106 0.41 -9.29 -5.23
C ARG A 106 -0.07 -8.59 -3.96
N TYR A 107 0.85 -8.08 -3.14
CA TYR A 107 0.55 -7.53 -1.83
C TYR A 107 -0.20 -8.52 -0.93
N ASP A 108 0.16 -9.79 -1.07
CA ASP A 108 -0.28 -10.87 -0.20
C ASP A 108 0.92 -11.53 0.48
N ARG A 109 0.64 -12.41 1.45
CA ARG A 109 1.65 -13.12 2.24
C ARG A 109 2.56 -14.06 1.43
N LEU A 110 2.24 -14.31 0.16
CA LEU A 110 3.01 -15.21 -0.70
C LEU A 110 4.15 -14.47 -1.39
N ASP A 111 4.11 -13.14 -1.48
CA ASP A 111 5.22 -12.35 -2.05
C ASP A 111 6.54 -12.68 -1.34
N ALA A 112 7.51 -13.11 -2.15
CA ALA A 112 8.83 -13.56 -1.72
C ALA A 112 9.77 -13.76 -2.92
N PRO A 113 11.09 -13.63 -2.73
CA PRO A 113 12.11 -13.84 -3.78
C PRO A 113 11.98 -15.14 -4.61
N PRO A 114 11.63 -16.31 -4.03
CA PRO A 114 11.47 -17.54 -4.81
C PRO A 114 10.41 -17.47 -5.91
N ARG A 115 9.36 -16.63 -5.77
CA ARG A 115 8.33 -16.46 -6.81
C ARG A 115 8.92 -15.82 -8.06
N TRP A 116 9.65 -14.72 -7.90
CA TRP A 116 10.25 -14.00 -9.02
C TRP A 116 11.40 -14.81 -9.65
N ALA A 117 12.12 -15.60 -8.85
CA ALA A 117 13.06 -16.59 -9.37
C ALA A 117 12.37 -17.63 -10.27
N ALA A 118 11.23 -18.18 -9.83
CA ALA A 118 10.43 -19.08 -10.65
C ALA A 118 9.87 -18.41 -11.93
N ALA A 119 9.54 -17.11 -11.88
CA ALA A 119 9.15 -16.35 -13.07
C ALA A 119 10.30 -16.24 -14.08
N ARG A 120 11.53 -15.94 -13.61
CA ARG A 120 12.73 -15.93 -14.47
C ARG A 120 13.00 -17.29 -15.09
N ASP A 121 12.88 -18.36 -14.32
CA ASP A 121 13.05 -19.72 -14.83
C ASP A 121 12.01 -20.07 -15.89
N LEU A 122 10.75 -19.69 -15.67
CA LEU A 122 9.68 -19.92 -16.64
C LEU A 122 9.91 -19.14 -17.94
N LEU A 123 10.35 -17.89 -17.86
CA LEU A 123 10.72 -17.09 -19.04
C LEU A 123 11.91 -17.70 -19.79
N ARG A 124 12.90 -18.23 -19.06
CA ARG A 124 14.07 -18.92 -19.65
C ARG A 124 13.68 -20.21 -20.37
N THR A 125 12.74 -20.99 -19.82
CA THR A 125 12.29 -22.25 -20.43
C THR A 125 11.25 -22.04 -21.53
N THR A 126 10.56 -20.91 -21.53
CA THR A 126 9.48 -20.57 -22.48
C THR A 126 9.67 -19.13 -22.99
N PRO A 127 10.71 -18.90 -23.82
CA PRO A 127 11.12 -17.54 -24.21
C PRO A 127 10.12 -16.81 -25.13
N ASP A 128 9.15 -17.51 -25.72
CA ASP A 128 8.07 -16.96 -26.55
C ASP A 128 6.91 -16.36 -25.72
N LEU A 129 6.95 -16.45 -24.38
CA LEU A 129 5.89 -15.91 -23.51
C LEU A 129 5.57 -14.42 -23.76
N PRO A 130 6.57 -13.52 -23.86
CA PRO A 130 6.31 -12.11 -24.18
C PRO A 130 5.55 -11.90 -25.50
N GLU A 131 5.88 -12.67 -26.54
CA GLU A 131 5.25 -12.54 -27.86
C GLU A 131 3.76 -12.94 -27.85
N ARG A 132 3.35 -13.76 -26.88
CA ARG A 132 2.01 -14.32 -26.78
C ARG A 132 1.04 -13.49 -25.94
N SER A 133 1.54 -12.51 -25.18
CA SER A 133 0.72 -11.67 -24.31
C SER A 133 1.38 -10.33 -24.00
N ILE A 134 0.63 -9.24 -24.22
CA ILE A 134 1.10 -7.89 -23.88
C ILE A 134 1.40 -7.74 -22.38
N HIS A 135 0.70 -8.47 -21.50
CA HIS A 135 0.97 -8.45 -20.05
C HIS A 135 2.27 -9.15 -19.70
N ALA A 136 2.56 -10.29 -20.35
CA ALA A 136 3.83 -10.98 -20.18
C ALA A 136 4.99 -10.16 -20.75
N ALA A 137 4.79 -9.55 -21.93
CA ALA A 137 5.76 -8.62 -22.51
C ALA A 137 6.04 -7.43 -21.60
N ALA A 138 4.99 -6.83 -21.03
CA ALA A 138 5.15 -5.71 -20.12
C ALA A 138 5.86 -6.11 -18.82
N ALA A 139 5.46 -7.20 -18.17
CA ALA A 139 6.15 -7.71 -16.98
C ALA A 139 7.62 -8.07 -17.24
N ALA A 140 7.95 -8.56 -18.44
CA ALA A 140 9.32 -8.87 -18.86
C ALA A 140 10.12 -7.65 -19.35
N GLY A 141 9.52 -6.46 -19.45
CA GLY A 141 10.16 -5.29 -20.05
C GLY A 141 10.58 -5.50 -21.51
N ASP A 142 9.84 -6.34 -22.26
CA ASP A 142 10.11 -6.69 -23.65
C ASP A 142 9.51 -5.65 -24.61
N VAL A 143 10.33 -4.67 -24.98
CA VAL A 143 9.92 -3.55 -25.83
C VAL A 143 9.45 -4.01 -27.22
N PRO A 144 10.18 -4.89 -27.96
CA PRO A 144 9.68 -5.42 -29.24
C PRO A 144 8.33 -6.12 -29.14
N ALA A 145 8.13 -6.99 -28.14
CA ALA A 145 6.89 -7.73 -27.98
C ALA A 145 5.70 -6.81 -27.65
N VAL A 146 5.90 -5.81 -26.78
CA VAL A 146 4.87 -4.78 -26.51
C VAL A 146 4.51 -4.01 -27.78
N ARG A 147 5.50 -3.56 -28.56
CA ARG A 147 5.25 -2.88 -29.84
C ARG A 147 4.49 -3.77 -30.83
N GLY A 148 4.87 -5.04 -30.93
CA GLY A 148 4.22 -6.01 -31.80
C GLY A 148 2.75 -6.25 -31.44
N ALA A 149 2.45 -6.38 -30.15
CA ALA A 149 1.09 -6.53 -29.65
C ALA A 149 0.23 -5.29 -29.98
N LEU A 150 0.72 -4.09 -29.67
CA LEU A 150 0.02 -2.84 -29.97
C LEU A 150 -0.21 -2.66 -31.47
N ALA A 151 0.80 -2.94 -32.30
CA ALA A 151 0.68 -2.88 -33.77
C ALA A 151 -0.34 -3.88 -34.33
N SER A 152 -0.55 -5.00 -33.63
CA SER A 152 -1.57 -6.01 -33.96
C SER A 152 -2.98 -5.63 -33.49
N GLY A 153 -3.14 -4.45 -32.87
CA GLY A 153 -4.43 -3.92 -32.44
C GLY A 153 -4.85 -4.28 -31.02
N VAL A 154 -3.93 -4.84 -30.21
CA VAL A 154 -4.18 -5.09 -28.79
C VAL A 154 -4.40 -3.75 -28.07
N PRO A 155 -5.53 -3.54 -27.34
CA PRO A 155 -5.76 -2.31 -26.61
C PRO A 155 -4.68 -2.07 -25.54
N VAL A 156 -4.16 -0.85 -25.46
CA VAL A 156 -3.06 -0.49 -24.54
C VAL A 156 -3.41 -0.73 -23.07
N ASP A 157 -4.67 -0.52 -22.67
CA ASP A 157 -5.17 -0.76 -21.31
C ASP A 157 -5.99 -2.05 -21.20
N GLN A 158 -5.72 -3.04 -22.08
CA GLN A 158 -6.39 -4.34 -21.98
C GLN A 158 -6.17 -4.94 -20.59
N LEU A 159 -7.25 -5.27 -19.89
CA LEU A 159 -7.16 -5.96 -18.61
C LEU A 159 -6.84 -7.44 -18.83
N GLY A 160 -5.87 -7.97 -18.09
CA GLY A 160 -5.44 -9.37 -18.22
C GLY A 160 -4.81 -9.94 -16.96
N GLY A 161 -4.51 -11.23 -17.01
CA GLY A 161 -3.99 -12.00 -15.87
C GLY A 161 -4.98 -12.19 -14.73
N SER A 162 -4.56 -12.92 -13.70
CA SER A 162 -5.38 -13.23 -12.51
C SER A 162 -5.79 -11.98 -11.72
N MET A 163 -5.00 -10.91 -11.81
CA MET A 163 -5.24 -9.63 -11.13
C MET A 163 -6.05 -8.63 -11.98
N ARG A 164 -6.36 -8.97 -13.25
CA ARG A 164 -7.04 -8.10 -14.22
C ARG A 164 -6.41 -6.70 -14.27
N TRP A 165 -5.12 -6.67 -14.55
CA TRP A 165 -4.29 -5.48 -14.64
C TRP A 165 -4.13 -5.00 -16.08
N THR A 166 -3.85 -3.71 -16.25
CA THR A 166 -3.34 -3.18 -17.52
C THR A 166 -1.90 -3.65 -17.74
N PRO A 167 -1.38 -3.60 -18.97
CA PRO A 167 0.03 -3.86 -19.23
C PRO A 167 0.97 -2.94 -18.44
N LEU A 168 0.62 -1.66 -18.27
CA LEU A 168 1.43 -0.74 -17.46
C LEU A 168 1.47 -1.14 -15.98
N MET A 169 0.36 -1.64 -15.44
CA MET A 169 0.35 -2.25 -14.11
C MET A 169 1.20 -3.53 -14.05
N SER A 170 1.11 -4.43 -15.03
CA SER A 170 1.97 -5.62 -15.09
C SER A 170 3.47 -5.28 -15.10
N LEU A 171 3.87 -4.24 -15.82
CA LEU A 171 5.25 -3.73 -15.83
C LEU A 171 5.67 -3.22 -14.45
N THR A 172 4.85 -2.35 -13.85
CA THR A 172 5.23 -1.61 -12.62
C THR A 172 5.29 -2.51 -11.38
N TYR A 173 4.46 -3.55 -11.34
CA TYR A 173 4.46 -4.52 -10.25
C TYR A 173 5.47 -5.66 -10.43
N ALA A 174 6.13 -5.77 -11.58
CA ALA A 174 7.11 -6.83 -11.84
C ALA A 174 8.33 -6.72 -10.90
N ARG A 175 8.89 -7.86 -10.51
CA ARG A 175 10.11 -8.01 -9.68
C ARG A 175 11.15 -8.90 -10.34
N ILE A 176 11.05 -9.03 -11.65
CA ILE A 176 12.07 -9.64 -12.49
C ILE A 176 12.95 -8.54 -13.06
N ASP A 177 14.25 -8.75 -12.97
CA ASP A 177 15.33 -7.84 -13.35
C ASP A 177 15.76 -8.09 -14.80
N VAL A 178 14.78 -8.14 -15.71
CA VAL A 178 14.99 -8.38 -17.14
C VAL A 178 14.43 -7.24 -17.98
N GLY A 179 14.90 -7.15 -19.23
CA GLY A 179 14.39 -6.18 -20.19
C GLY A 179 14.65 -4.72 -19.81
N ASN A 180 13.88 -3.81 -20.42
CA ASN A 180 14.02 -2.37 -20.20
C ASN A 180 12.66 -1.78 -19.80
N ALA A 181 12.48 -1.58 -18.49
CA ALA A 181 11.22 -1.12 -17.95
C ALA A 181 10.91 0.32 -18.37
N GLN A 182 11.92 1.20 -18.37
CA GLN A 182 11.78 2.60 -18.77
C GLN A 182 11.29 2.73 -20.23
N ALA A 183 11.92 2.01 -21.16
CA ALA A 183 11.55 2.02 -22.56
C ALA A 183 10.18 1.37 -22.80
N THR A 184 9.85 0.32 -22.05
CA THR A 184 8.54 -0.34 -22.12
C THR A 184 7.43 0.58 -21.66
N ALA A 185 7.61 1.27 -20.52
CA ALA A 185 6.67 2.28 -20.04
C ALA A 185 6.50 3.40 -21.06
N THR A 186 7.59 3.88 -21.66
CA THR A 186 7.55 4.91 -22.70
C THR A 186 6.67 4.50 -23.88
N VAL A 187 6.83 3.27 -24.38
CA VAL A 187 6.00 2.75 -25.48
C VAL A 187 4.52 2.66 -25.09
N LEU A 188 4.21 2.15 -23.89
CA LEU A 188 2.84 2.05 -23.42
C LEU A 188 2.20 3.44 -23.26
N LEU A 189 2.92 4.40 -22.68
CA LEU A 189 2.43 5.77 -22.48
C LEU A 189 2.28 6.53 -23.80
N ASP A 190 3.19 6.34 -24.76
CA ASP A 190 3.05 6.88 -26.13
C ASP A 190 1.84 6.30 -26.86
N ALA A 191 1.47 5.06 -26.56
CA ALA A 191 0.25 4.43 -27.06
C ALA A 191 -1.02 4.83 -26.29
N GLY A 192 -0.90 5.67 -25.25
CA GLY A 192 -2.03 6.22 -24.48
C GLY A 192 -2.43 5.41 -23.26
N ALA A 193 -1.55 4.58 -22.69
CA ALA A 193 -1.80 3.93 -21.40
C ALA A 193 -2.16 4.95 -20.32
N ASP A 194 -3.13 4.62 -19.48
CA ASP A 194 -3.49 5.46 -18.32
C ASP A 194 -2.33 5.49 -17.31
N VAL A 195 -1.67 6.64 -17.21
CA VAL A 195 -0.52 6.87 -16.30
C VAL A 195 -0.92 6.83 -14.83
N ASP A 196 -2.20 6.95 -14.50
CA ASP A 196 -2.75 6.82 -13.15
C ASP A 196 -3.56 5.53 -12.97
N ALA A 197 -3.31 4.51 -13.83
CA ALA A 197 -3.94 3.20 -13.71
C ALA A 197 -3.73 2.61 -12.31
N GLY A 198 -4.76 1.92 -11.81
CA GLY A 198 -4.74 1.35 -10.46
C GLY A 198 -6.02 0.62 -10.09
N ILE A 199 -6.01 0.04 -8.90
CA ILE A 199 -7.07 -0.82 -8.36
C ILE A 199 -7.40 -0.46 -6.91
N LEU A 200 -8.53 -0.94 -6.41
CA LEU A 200 -8.89 -0.89 -4.99
C LEU A 200 -8.67 -2.27 -4.36
N TRP A 201 -7.54 -2.45 -3.69
CA TRP A 201 -7.20 -3.72 -3.04
C TRP A 201 -8.17 -4.01 -1.90
N GLY A 202 -8.80 -5.20 -1.89
CA GLY A 202 -9.83 -5.55 -0.91
C GLY A 202 -11.08 -4.66 -0.97
N GLY A 203 -11.21 -3.78 -1.97
CA GLY A 203 -12.21 -2.73 -1.98
C GLY A 203 -11.97 -1.61 -0.95
N LEU A 204 -10.74 -1.48 -0.46
CA LEU A 204 -10.29 -0.38 0.41
C LEU A 204 -10.18 0.93 -0.37
N ALA A 205 -10.28 2.05 0.35
CA ALA A 205 -10.38 3.38 -0.27
C ALA A 205 -9.05 3.97 -0.72
N THR A 206 -7.93 3.33 -0.36
CA THR A 206 -6.59 3.70 -0.81
C THR A 206 -6.26 2.93 -2.09
N PRO A 207 -6.10 3.61 -3.23
CA PRO A 207 -5.77 2.94 -4.48
C PRO A 207 -4.36 2.38 -4.48
N PHE A 208 -4.20 1.24 -5.14
CA PHE A 208 -2.93 0.65 -5.51
C PHE A 208 -2.69 1.01 -6.99
N THR A 209 -1.83 2.01 -7.23
CA THR A 209 -1.58 2.58 -8.55
C THR A 209 -0.31 2.03 -9.18
N VAL A 210 0.00 2.44 -10.41
CA VAL A 210 1.30 2.19 -11.02
C VAL A 210 2.46 2.71 -10.16
N LEU A 211 2.36 3.86 -9.49
CA LEU A 211 3.42 4.36 -8.60
C LEU A 211 3.57 3.46 -7.37
N THR A 212 2.45 2.98 -6.80
CA THR A 212 2.50 1.97 -5.73
C THR A 212 3.30 0.75 -6.18
N GLY A 213 3.02 0.23 -7.38
CA GLY A 213 3.75 -0.89 -7.98
C GLY A 213 5.25 -0.63 -8.13
N VAL A 214 5.62 0.55 -8.64
CA VAL A 214 7.03 0.94 -8.87
C VAL A 214 7.80 1.02 -7.56
N PHE A 215 7.28 1.77 -6.59
CA PHE A 215 7.98 2.01 -5.33
C PHE A 215 8.01 0.79 -4.41
N GLY A 216 7.04 -0.12 -4.55
CA GLY A 216 6.98 -1.34 -3.76
C GLY A 216 6.91 -1.05 -2.26
N GLU A 217 7.49 -1.96 -1.48
CA GLU A 217 7.45 -2.04 -0.02
C GLU A 217 6.04 -2.10 0.52
N GLY A 218 5.89 -2.10 1.84
CA GLY A 218 4.64 -2.38 2.54
C GLY A 218 4.93 -3.11 3.83
N GLU A 219 3.88 -3.66 4.44
CA GLU A 219 3.95 -4.30 5.75
C GLU A 219 4.84 -5.56 5.75
N MET A 220 5.02 -6.23 4.60
CA MET A 220 5.92 -7.39 4.48
C MET A 220 7.40 -7.02 4.30
N GLY A 221 7.73 -5.73 4.30
CA GLY A 221 9.10 -5.23 4.23
C GLY A 221 9.76 -5.37 2.86
N ALA A 222 10.97 -4.81 2.75
CA ALA A 222 11.69 -4.69 1.46
C ALA A 222 12.24 -6.03 0.92
N GLY A 223 12.45 -7.05 1.76
CA GLY A 223 12.89 -8.36 1.27
C GLY A 223 11.79 -9.15 0.58
N ARG A 224 10.54 -9.01 1.03
CA ARG A 224 9.37 -9.69 0.43
C ARG A 224 8.62 -8.86 -0.59
N GLN A 225 8.55 -7.55 -0.40
CA GLN A 225 7.88 -6.62 -1.29
C GLN A 225 8.87 -5.52 -1.71
N PRO A 226 10.01 -5.82 -2.36
CA PRO A 226 10.98 -4.79 -2.74
C PRO A 226 10.35 -3.75 -3.67
N ALA A 227 11.04 -2.62 -3.87
CA ALA A 227 10.78 -1.75 -5.01
C ALA A 227 11.00 -2.49 -6.34
N HIS A 228 10.47 -1.95 -7.43
CA HIS A 228 10.80 -2.44 -8.77
C HIS A 228 12.35 -2.38 -8.99
N PRO A 229 13.00 -3.38 -9.62
CA PRO A 229 14.46 -3.37 -9.81
C PRO A 229 15.02 -2.13 -10.52
N GLN A 230 14.22 -1.54 -11.42
CA GLN A 230 14.50 -0.30 -12.16
C GLN A 230 13.59 0.86 -11.68
N TRP A 231 13.28 0.94 -10.38
CA TRP A 231 12.25 1.85 -9.88
C TRP A 231 12.55 3.33 -10.14
N ARG A 232 13.81 3.76 -10.09
CA ARG A 232 14.18 5.19 -10.24
C ARG A 232 13.82 5.69 -11.62
N GLU A 233 14.29 5.00 -12.65
CA GLU A 233 14.07 5.34 -14.05
C GLU A 233 12.60 5.19 -14.44
N LEU A 234 11.95 4.14 -13.93
CA LEU A 234 10.54 3.87 -14.19
C LEU A 234 9.63 4.93 -13.55
N ALA A 235 9.85 5.27 -12.28
CA ALA A 235 9.10 6.33 -11.58
C ALA A 235 9.30 7.68 -12.26
N ALA A 236 10.55 8.03 -12.64
CA ALA A 236 10.84 9.28 -13.32
C ALA A 236 10.09 9.41 -14.66
N VAL A 237 9.98 8.32 -15.44
CA VAL A 237 9.16 8.34 -16.67
C VAL A 237 7.68 8.51 -16.37
N LEU A 238 7.12 7.81 -15.38
CA LEU A 238 5.70 7.96 -15.03
C LEU A 238 5.38 9.38 -14.55
N LEU A 239 6.19 9.92 -13.64
CA LEU A 239 6.00 11.25 -13.07
C LEU A 239 6.19 12.35 -14.13
N SER A 240 7.19 12.23 -15.01
CA SER A 240 7.36 13.17 -16.14
C SER A 240 6.21 13.10 -17.16
N ARG A 241 5.47 11.99 -17.18
CA ARG A 241 4.27 11.78 -18.01
C ARG A 241 2.97 12.14 -17.28
N GLY A 242 3.06 12.68 -16.07
CA GLY A 242 1.91 13.23 -15.34
C GLY A 242 1.26 12.27 -14.34
N ALA A 243 1.92 11.18 -13.94
CA ALA A 243 1.48 10.39 -12.78
C ALA A 243 1.32 11.30 -11.56
N GLU A 244 0.23 11.13 -10.81
CA GLU A 244 -0.07 11.92 -9.61
C GLU A 244 0.95 11.61 -8.49
N PRO A 245 1.80 12.57 -8.06
CA PRO A 245 2.81 12.33 -7.02
C PRO A 245 2.22 12.14 -5.61
N ASN A 246 0.98 12.59 -5.35
CA ASN A 246 0.31 12.39 -4.05
C ASN A 246 -0.31 10.99 -3.95
N ASP A 247 0.51 9.95 -4.08
CA ASP A 247 0.10 8.56 -3.97
C ASP A 247 0.16 8.08 -2.50
N ALA A 248 -1.00 8.00 -1.85
CA ALA A 248 -1.09 7.62 -0.44
C ALA A 248 -0.53 6.23 -0.14
N GLN A 249 -0.71 5.26 -1.04
CA GLN A 249 -0.23 3.89 -0.79
C GLN A 249 1.29 3.81 -0.95
N THR A 250 1.88 4.51 -1.92
CA THR A 250 3.34 4.68 -2.04
C THR A 250 3.90 5.31 -0.78
N LEU A 251 3.33 6.42 -0.31
CA LEU A 251 3.79 7.11 0.89
C LEU A 251 3.69 6.22 2.14
N TYR A 252 2.61 5.46 2.27
CA TYR A 252 2.46 4.48 3.36
C TYR A 252 3.50 3.36 3.26
N ASN A 253 3.60 2.69 2.10
CA ASN A 253 4.49 1.55 1.92
C ASN A 253 5.96 1.89 2.16
N ARG A 254 6.37 3.10 1.82
CA ARG A 254 7.75 3.56 1.90
C ARG A 254 8.12 4.23 3.22
N MET A 255 7.15 4.46 4.11
CA MET A 255 7.42 5.18 5.36
C MET A 255 8.21 4.33 6.37
N PHE A 256 8.10 3.00 6.32
CA PHE A 256 8.71 2.10 7.32
C PHE A 256 10.24 2.22 7.36
N ARG A 257 10.90 2.31 6.20
CA ARG A 257 12.36 2.44 6.12
C ARG A 257 12.80 3.90 6.17
N ARG A 258 14.06 4.14 6.59
CA ARG A 258 14.64 5.49 6.73
C ARG A 258 14.91 6.22 5.40
N GLY A 259 15.13 5.50 4.30
CA GLY A 259 15.49 6.08 3.00
C GLY A 259 14.53 7.17 2.52
N THR A 260 15.08 8.26 1.98
CA THR A 260 14.35 9.46 1.55
C THR A 260 14.18 9.57 0.04
N GLU A 261 14.79 8.67 -0.74
CA GLU A 261 14.99 8.90 -2.18
C GLU A 261 13.68 8.88 -2.98
N HIS A 262 12.67 8.18 -2.47
CA HIS A 262 11.32 8.21 -3.03
C HIS A 262 10.65 9.57 -2.79
N LEU A 263 10.81 10.17 -1.61
CA LEU A 263 10.27 11.49 -1.29
C LEU A 263 10.95 12.58 -2.11
N GLU A 264 12.28 12.52 -2.27
CA GLU A 264 13.03 13.48 -3.09
C GLU A 264 12.49 13.51 -4.53
N LEU A 265 12.29 12.33 -5.12
CA LEU A 265 11.72 12.20 -6.46
C LEU A 265 10.27 12.70 -6.51
N LEU A 266 9.42 12.31 -5.56
CA LEU A 266 8.02 12.74 -5.54
C LEU A 266 7.88 14.26 -5.33
N PHE A 267 8.71 14.86 -4.48
CA PHE A 267 8.75 16.32 -4.27
C PHE A 267 9.20 17.07 -5.52
N ALA A 268 10.19 16.56 -6.24
CA ALA A 268 10.61 17.13 -7.53
C ALA A 268 9.46 17.17 -8.56
N HIS A 269 8.42 16.36 -8.37
CA HIS A 269 7.25 16.27 -9.24
C HIS A 269 5.95 16.82 -8.62
N GLY A 270 6.00 17.45 -7.44
CA GLY A 270 4.86 18.18 -6.86
C GLY A 270 4.10 17.47 -5.74
N LEU A 271 4.69 16.47 -5.09
CA LEU A 271 4.17 15.93 -3.83
C LEU A 271 3.85 17.06 -2.84
N GLY A 272 2.69 16.96 -2.18
CA GLY A 272 2.22 17.98 -1.24
C GLY A 272 1.43 19.13 -1.90
N THR A 273 1.28 19.12 -3.22
CA THR A 273 0.60 20.18 -3.98
C THR A 273 -0.54 19.64 -4.85
N GLY A 274 -1.41 20.51 -5.38
CA GLY A 274 -2.49 20.12 -6.29
C GLY A 274 -3.81 19.76 -5.59
N ASP A 275 -4.67 19.02 -6.30
CA ASP A 275 -6.02 18.64 -5.86
C ASP A 275 -6.16 17.17 -5.42
N GLY A 276 -5.05 16.41 -5.44
CA GLY A 276 -5.00 14.97 -5.15
C GLY A 276 -5.33 14.07 -6.35
N GLY A 277 -5.40 14.65 -7.56
CA GLY A 277 -5.37 13.88 -8.79
C GLY A 277 -6.66 13.13 -9.14
N PRO A 278 -6.60 12.24 -10.14
CA PRO A 278 -7.79 11.57 -10.67
C PRO A 278 -8.46 10.65 -9.63
N TRP A 279 -7.68 10.04 -8.75
CA TRP A 279 -8.21 9.18 -7.70
C TRP A 279 -8.99 9.96 -6.66
N ARG A 280 -8.51 11.14 -6.25
CA ARG A 280 -9.28 12.03 -5.37
C ARG A 280 -10.57 12.50 -6.04
N ARG A 281 -10.53 12.87 -7.32
CA ARG A 281 -11.74 13.24 -8.07
C ARG A 281 -12.73 12.09 -8.22
N ARG A 282 -12.23 10.85 -8.38
CA ARG A 282 -13.04 9.63 -8.56
C ARG A 282 -13.68 9.15 -7.26
N LEU A 283 -12.94 9.17 -6.15
CA LEU A 283 -13.37 8.57 -4.87
C LEU A 283 -13.83 9.61 -3.84
N GLY A 284 -13.54 10.89 -4.06
CA GLY A 284 -14.04 12.01 -3.27
C GLY A 284 -13.55 11.98 -1.82
N ALA A 285 -14.49 11.94 -0.87
CA ALA A 285 -14.17 11.97 0.56
C ALA A 285 -13.66 10.62 1.11
N ALA A 286 -13.69 9.54 0.31
CA ALA A 286 -13.20 8.23 0.74
C ALA A 286 -11.67 8.18 0.83
N THR A 287 -10.99 8.93 -0.03
CA THR A 287 -9.52 9.08 -0.06
C THR A 287 -9.07 10.17 0.89
N GLU A 288 -7.84 10.04 1.35
CA GLU A 288 -7.18 11.05 2.18
C GLU A 288 -6.97 12.37 1.46
N SER A 289 -6.88 13.44 2.25
CA SER A 289 -6.34 14.71 1.80
C SER A 289 -4.83 14.71 1.78
N ILE A 290 -4.26 15.56 0.92
CA ILE A 290 -2.82 15.78 0.86
C ILE A 290 -2.28 16.16 2.25
N ALA A 291 -3.00 17.04 2.97
CA ALA A 291 -2.64 17.39 4.35
C ALA A 291 -2.56 16.18 5.27
N GLU A 292 -3.55 15.28 5.22
CA GLU A 292 -3.54 14.04 6.01
C GLU A 292 -2.38 13.10 5.62
N MET A 293 -2.09 12.97 4.33
CA MET A 293 -0.95 12.18 3.85
C MET A 293 0.37 12.74 4.39
N MET A 294 0.58 14.05 4.28
CA MET A 294 1.80 14.71 4.73
C MET A 294 1.93 14.70 6.26
N HIS A 295 0.84 14.88 6.99
CA HIS A 295 0.83 14.76 8.45
C HIS A 295 1.28 13.36 8.89
N ARG A 296 0.76 12.30 8.25
CA ARG A 296 1.23 10.93 8.55
C ARG A 296 2.73 10.76 8.33
N GLN A 297 3.27 11.33 7.25
CA GLN A 297 4.71 11.23 6.98
C GLN A 297 5.54 11.93 8.07
N VAL A 298 5.09 13.10 8.55
CA VAL A 298 5.74 13.83 9.65
C VAL A 298 5.62 13.04 10.97
N ASP A 299 4.43 12.60 11.33
CA ASP A 299 4.17 11.86 12.57
C ASP A 299 5.00 10.57 12.62
N TRP A 300 5.01 9.80 11.53
CA TRP A 300 5.82 8.58 11.43
C TRP A 300 7.32 8.89 11.58
N ALA A 301 7.82 9.92 10.88
CA ALA A 301 9.23 10.29 10.97
C ALA A 301 9.63 10.78 12.36
N LEU A 302 8.73 11.45 13.10
CA LEU A 302 8.93 11.86 14.49
C LEU A 302 9.00 10.66 15.42
N ASP A 303 8.01 9.77 15.35
CA ASP A 303 7.90 8.58 16.20
C ASP A 303 9.11 7.66 16.06
N HIS A 304 9.69 7.60 14.85
CA HIS A 304 10.81 6.72 14.50
C HIS A 304 12.16 7.47 14.41
N ARG A 305 12.22 8.75 14.81
CA ARG A 305 13.44 9.58 14.84
C ARG A 305 14.21 9.59 13.51
N MET A 306 13.49 9.76 12.40
CA MET A 306 14.07 9.80 11.06
C MET A 306 14.48 11.24 10.70
N THR A 307 15.60 11.71 11.28
CA THR A 307 16.05 13.12 11.17
C THR A 307 16.16 13.60 9.73
N ASP A 308 16.82 12.84 8.86
CA ASP A 308 16.99 13.23 7.45
C ASP A 308 15.65 13.39 6.72
N ARG A 309 14.67 12.54 7.05
CA ARG A 309 13.32 12.64 6.52
C ARG A 309 12.61 13.88 7.07
N LEU A 310 12.74 14.17 8.36
CA LEU A 310 12.15 15.37 8.97
C LEU A 310 12.73 16.65 8.33
N ASP A 311 14.04 16.68 8.10
CA ASP A 311 14.71 17.80 7.43
C ASP A 311 14.22 17.96 5.99
N LEU A 312 14.10 16.86 5.24
CA LEU A 312 13.55 16.89 3.88
C LEU A 312 12.09 17.39 3.88
N LEU A 313 11.23 16.85 4.74
CA LEU A 313 9.83 17.27 4.84
C LEU A 313 9.74 18.78 5.20
N ALA A 314 10.56 19.25 6.15
CA ALA A 314 10.60 20.66 6.54
C ALA A 314 11.09 21.59 5.42
N GLN A 315 12.09 21.18 4.62
CA GLN A 315 12.55 21.92 3.44
C GLN A 315 11.43 22.14 2.41
N HIS A 316 10.48 21.22 2.34
CA HIS A 316 9.30 21.31 1.47
C HIS A 316 8.06 21.89 2.16
N GLY A 317 8.20 22.47 3.37
CA GLY A 317 7.13 23.16 4.08
C GLY A 317 6.27 22.28 4.98
N PHE A 318 6.65 21.03 5.19
CA PHE A 318 5.97 20.06 6.04
C PHE A 318 6.81 19.79 7.29
N GLY A 319 6.79 20.73 8.24
CA GLY A 319 7.50 20.61 9.51
C GLY A 319 6.55 20.35 10.69
N PRO A 320 7.08 19.89 11.85
CA PRO A 320 6.33 19.91 13.11
C PRO A 320 5.98 21.37 13.41
N GLY A 321 4.71 21.75 13.25
CA GLY A 321 4.27 23.15 13.38
C GLY A 321 3.45 23.70 12.21
N SER A 322 3.50 23.06 11.04
CA SER A 322 2.87 23.59 9.82
C SER A 322 1.35 23.32 9.78
N ALA A 323 0.57 24.37 10.08
CA ALA A 323 -0.89 24.52 9.95
C ALA A 323 -1.80 23.58 10.78
N GLY A 324 -2.28 24.09 11.93
CA GLY A 324 -3.49 23.58 12.60
C GLY A 324 -3.26 22.40 13.53
N ILE A 325 -2.27 22.51 14.42
CA ILE A 325 -1.95 21.51 15.43
C ILE A 325 -2.92 21.65 16.60
N ASP A 326 -3.88 20.73 16.70
CA ASP A 326 -4.41 20.37 18.02
C ASP A 326 -3.32 19.57 18.73
N ALA A 327 -2.75 20.19 19.76
CA ALA A 327 -1.67 19.65 20.59
C ALA A 327 -2.14 18.52 21.53
N ASP A 328 -3.09 17.67 21.08
CA ASP A 328 -3.71 16.62 21.89
C ASP A 328 -3.65 15.23 21.24
N ILE A 329 -2.71 15.01 20.33
CA ILE A 329 -2.32 13.66 19.88
C ILE A 329 -0.84 13.45 20.19
N VAL A 330 -0.46 13.73 21.44
CA VAL A 330 0.84 13.35 22.02
C VAL A 330 0.59 12.28 23.08
N GLN A 331 0.11 11.11 22.64
CA GLN A 331 0.25 9.83 23.35
C GLN A 331 -0.42 8.70 22.58
N ARG A 332 0.23 8.26 21.52
CA ARG A 332 0.28 6.84 21.18
C ARG A 332 1.73 6.50 20.92
N GLY A 333 2.50 6.37 22.00
CA GLY A 333 3.73 5.59 21.91
C GLY A 333 3.34 4.25 21.33
N ALA A 334 3.98 3.87 20.23
CA ALA A 334 3.83 2.56 19.63
C ALA A 334 4.06 1.52 20.74
N VAL A 335 2.96 0.99 21.26
CA VAL A 335 2.98 -0.26 22.00
C VAL A 335 3.19 -1.30 20.91
N VAL A 336 4.40 -1.87 20.86
CA VAL A 336 4.68 -3.00 19.98
C VAL A 336 3.63 -4.07 20.30
N GLN A 337 2.83 -4.46 19.30
CA GLN A 337 1.89 -5.56 19.48
C GLN A 337 2.69 -6.83 19.83
N ASP A 338 2.14 -7.63 20.73
CA ASP A 338 2.54 -9.03 20.93
C ASP A 338 4.01 -9.28 21.33
N GLY A 339 4.58 -8.41 22.15
CA GLY A 339 5.85 -8.68 22.85
C GLY A 339 7.10 -8.64 21.97
N ALA A 340 7.00 -8.21 20.71
CA ALA A 340 8.17 -7.94 19.88
C ALA A 340 9.00 -6.77 20.45
N THR A 341 10.32 -6.83 20.23
CA THR A 341 11.26 -5.81 20.72
C THR A 341 11.68 -4.89 19.58
N ALA A 342 12.28 -3.74 19.90
CA ALA A 342 12.88 -2.85 18.88
C ALA A 342 13.92 -3.57 17.99
N LEU A 343 14.53 -4.66 18.47
CA LEU A 343 15.46 -5.46 17.70
C LEU A 343 14.74 -6.36 16.68
N HIS A 344 13.52 -6.84 16.98
CA HIS A 344 12.67 -7.56 16.02
C HIS A 344 12.26 -6.65 14.86
N GLU A 345 11.83 -5.43 15.15
CA GLU A 345 11.47 -4.43 14.14
C GLU A 345 12.66 -4.08 13.24
N ALA A 346 13.82 -3.76 13.84
CA ALA A 346 15.03 -3.47 13.08
C ALA A 346 15.49 -4.64 12.20
N ALA A 347 15.30 -5.88 12.67
CA ALA A 347 15.62 -7.09 11.92
C ALA A 347 14.67 -7.32 10.74
N TRP A 348 13.37 -7.08 10.91
CA TRP A 348 12.37 -7.13 9.83
C TRP A 348 12.63 -6.11 8.73
N ASP A 349 12.96 -4.88 9.12
CA ASP A 349 13.24 -3.79 8.19
C ASP A 349 14.61 -3.93 7.50
N GLY A 350 15.50 -4.75 8.06
CA GLY A 350 16.88 -4.89 7.63
C GLY A 350 17.71 -3.63 7.91
N ASP A 351 17.39 -2.90 8.99
CA ASP A 351 18.12 -1.69 9.42
C ASP A 351 19.38 -2.11 10.19
N LEU A 352 20.46 -2.37 9.46
CA LEU A 352 21.72 -2.86 10.02
C LEU A 352 22.31 -1.90 11.06
N GLU A 353 22.22 -0.59 10.82
CA GLU A 353 22.72 0.43 11.75
C GLU A 353 21.95 0.36 13.07
N ARG A 354 20.61 0.30 12.98
CA ARG A 354 19.75 0.17 14.17
C ARG A 354 19.98 -1.14 14.92
N ILE A 355 20.20 -2.24 14.21
CA ILE A 355 20.54 -3.53 14.82
C ILE A 355 21.84 -3.38 15.64
N VAL A 356 22.89 -2.82 15.05
CA VAL A 356 24.17 -2.59 15.74
C VAL A 356 23.97 -1.71 16.98
N GLU A 357 23.31 -0.56 16.84
CA GLU A 357 23.05 0.36 17.96
C GLU A 357 22.31 -0.31 19.13
N LEU A 358 21.30 -1.14 18.82
CA LEU A 358 20.52 -1.86 19.83
C LEU A 358 21.36 -2.91 20.56
N LEU A 359 22.13 -3.69 19.80
CA LEU A 359 23.00 -4.72 20.35
C LEU A 359 24.11 -4.13 21.23
N GLU A 360 24.75 -3.06 20.78
CA GLU A 360 25.74 -2.31 21.58
C GLU A 360 25.12 -1.67 22.83
N SER A 361 23.84 -1.29 22.79
CA SER A 361 23.09 -0.79 23.94
C SER A 361 22.61 -1.91 24.89
N GLY A 362 22.95 -3.17 24.61
CA GLY A 362 22.63 -4.32 25.46
C GLY A 362 21.28 -4.97 25.19
N ALA A 363 20.67 -4.74 24.03
CA ALA A 363 19.50 -5.51 23.61
C ALA A 363 19.85 -7.01 23.53
N ASP A 364 19.00 -7.86 24.08
CA ASP A 364 19.19 -9.31 24.08
C ASP A 364 18.59 -9.93 22.80
N PRO A 365 19.41 -10.45 21.85
CA PRO A 365 18.92 -11.05 20.61
C PRO A 365 18.18 -12.38 20.81
N SER A 366 18.28 -12.99 22.00
CA SER A 366 17.60 -14.26 22.31
C SER A 366 16.15 -14.11 22.76
N VAL A 367 15.68 -12.87 22.96
CA VAL A 367 14.28 -12.60 23.29
C VAL A 367 13.39 -13.08 22.15
N GLN A 368 12.33 -13.81 22.52
CA GLN A 368 11.32 -14.29 21.60
C GLN A 368 10.08 -13.41 21.68
N ASP A 369 9.43 -13.17 20.53
CA ASP A 369 8.12 -12.53 20.48
C ASP A 369 7.02 -13.40 21.13
N ALA A 370 5.88 -12.80 21.47
CA ALA A 370 4.81 -13.50 22.18
C ALA A 370 3.85 -14.28 21.27
N GLU A 371 3.83 -14.01 19.97
CA GLU A 371 2.87 -14.58 19.01
C GLU A 371 3.39 -15.89 18.39
N HIS A 372 4.64 -15.88 17.93
CA HIS A 372 5.29 -16.96 17.20
C HIS A 372 6.45 -17.58 17.97
N HIS A 373 6.85 -16.98 19.09
CA HIS A 373 7.99 -17.42 19.89
C HIS A 373 9.29 -17.45 19.07
N THR A 374 9.47 -16.47 18.19
CA THR A 374 10.62 -16.34 17.30
C THR A 374 11.52 -15.19 17.70
N THR A 375 12.82 -15.29 17.40
CA THR A 375 13.81 -14.25 17.71
C THR A 375 13.92 -13.20 16.60
N ALA A 376 14.63 -12.11 16.88
CA ALA A 376 14.94 -11.09 15.87
C ALA A 376 15.64 -11.67 14.64
N ARG A 377 16.55 -12.66 14.80
CA ARG A 377 17.21 -13.32 13.67
C ARG A 377 16.20 -14.06 12.79
N GLU A 378 15.24 -14.75 13.40
CA GLU A 378 14.20 -15.49 12.69
C GLU A 378 13.22 -14.56 11.97
N TRP A 379 12.95 -13.36 12.53
CA TRP A 379 12.23 -12.29 11.83
C TRP A 379 12.97 -11.82 10.58
N ALA A 380 14.28 -11.57 10.67
CA ALA A 380 15.10 -11.20 9.51
C ALA A 380 15.10 -12.30 8.44
N GLU A 381 15.22 -13.58 8.82
CA GLU A 381 15.16 -14.71 7.90
C GLU A 381 13.80 -14.81 7.21
N PHE A 382 12.71 -14.67 7.97
CA PHE A 382 11.37 -14.68 7.41
C PHE A 382 11.13 -13.51 6.45
N ALA A 383 11.66 -12.33 6.77
CA ALA A 383 11.56 -11.11 5.96
C ALA A 383 12.50 -11.08 4.75
N PHE A 384 13.35 -12.10 4.55
CA PHE A 384 14.40 -12.16 3.53
C PHE A 384 15.43 -11.02 3.66
N GLN A 385 15.80 -10.68 4.89
CA GLN A 385 16.84 -9.70 5.23
C GLN A 385 18.16 -10.41 5.52
N ASP A 386 18.77 -11.01 4.50
CA ASP A 386 19.94 -11.88 4.65
C ASP A 386 21.09 -11.21 5.43
N ALA A 387 21.37 -9.93 5.16
CA ALA A 387 22.41 -9.18 5.85
C ALA A 387 22.11 -8.98 7.35
N ALA A 388 20.84 -8.74 7.70
CA ALA A 388 20.43 -8.61 9.10
C ALA A 388 20.48 -9.95 9.83
N ALA A 389 20.03 -11.03 9.17
CA ALA A 389 20.10 -12.38 9.70
C ALA A 389 21.56 -12.82 9.94
N SER A 390 22.46 -12.53 8.99
CA SER A 390 23.90 -12.77 9.14
C SER A 390 24.50 -11.97 10.29
N LEU A 391 24.21 -10.67 10.39
CA LEU A 391 24.69 -9.81 11.47
C LEU A 391 24.26 -10.32 12.85
N LEU A 392 22.99 -10.69 13.01
CA LEU A 392 22.46 -11.22 14.26
C LEU A 392 23.09 -12.57 14.61
N ARG A 393 23.29 -13.46 13.63
CA ARG A 393 23.99 -14.73 13.82
C ARG A 393 25.43 -14.53 14.27
N GLU A 394 26.16 -13.63 13.61
CA GLU A 394 27.55 -13.34 13.97
C GLU A 394 27.68 -12.80 15.41
N TRP A 395 26.72 -11.98 15.84
CA TRP A 395 26.64 -11.48 17.21
C TRP A 395 26.31 -12.57 18.23
N GLU A 396 25.38 -13.48 17.90
CA GLU A 396 25.03 -14.64 18.73
C GLU A 396 26.23 -15.60 18.91
N GLU A 397 27.01 -15.82 17.85
CA GLU A 397 28.19 -16.68 17.86
C GLU A 397 29.39 -16.04 18.57
N ASN A 398 29.51 -14.70 18.51
CA ASN A 398 30.64 -13.95 19.07
C ASN A 398 30.18 -12.74 19.92
N PRO A 399 29.49 -12.95 21.05
CA PRO A 399 28.99 -11.84 21.85
C PRO A 399 30.15 -11.03 22.44
N PRO A 400 30.12 -9.68 22.39
CA PRO A 400 31.15 -8.87 23.01
C PRO A 400 31.20 -9.13 24.53
N PRO A 401 32.38 -9.01 25.16
CA PRO A 401 32.52 -9.24 26.59
C PRO A 401 31.64 -8.26 27.37
N ARG A 402 30.70 -8.78 28.18
CA ARG A 402 29.86 -7.96 29.05
C ARG A 402 30.74 -7.21 30.06
N GLU A 403 30.87 -5.90 29.92
CA GLU A 403 31.45 -5.05 30.97
C GLU A 403 30.55 -5.17 32.23
N ARG A 404 31.17 -5.51 33.36
CA ARG A 404 30.47 -5.88 34.61
C ARG A 404 30.08 -4.69 35.46
#